data_AF-A0A3S3VLQ1-F1
#
_entry.id   AF-A0A3S3VLQ1-F1
#
_cell.length_a   1.000
_cell.length_b   1.000
_cell.length_c   1.000
_cell.angle_alpha   90.00
_cell.angle_beta   90.00
_cell.angle_gamma   90.00
#
_symmetry.space_group_name_H-M   'P 1'
#
loop_
_entity.id
_entity.type
_entity.pdbx_description
1 polymer ?
#
loop_
_entity_poly.entity_id
_entity_poly.type
_entity_poly.pdbx_seq_one_letter_code
_entity_poly.pdbx_strand_id
1 'polypeptide(L)'
;MRLLPLLLAGLLAVVAASHFAADPEIVTDTLPATRISYPSGQAKGVVVLFSGREGWSEGEDRVVQSLNRDGAVVVGIDLPDYYAALAEQQGDCLYLVSEIEDLTRQLHRHAHIAEYHPPLVAGIGDGATLALAIAAQTPNSTIAGTVAVDPGAVIPLSTVLCTPAPKTPATGGTIYGLTAGELPNPVQIVFSSAAGAEGRRHADELKQSHADIELSDMDGDADSALQQSLTLAFRNLAHSSSPLDLPVIPLEAKPSRNLMAIVYSGDGGWRDIDQKLGGYLQGQGIPVVGVDALRYFWNEKTPDETAADLSRIIATYRKRWKVDHVLLIGYSFGANILPATYRLLPETDRQAVSLLSLLALSHQADFQVDVTGWLGFASDGKYGDPIDDLREIEGFKIQCIHGDAEDDSACPDVRDIAGAQVLARKGGHHFDGDYRALSRLIVERADALLASH
;
A
#
# COMPACT_ATOMS: atom_id res chain seq x y z
N MET A 1 -36.80 -42.45 65.32
CA MET A 1 -35.56 -43.26 65.40
C MET A 1 -34.72 -42.97 64.16
N ARG A 2 -33.54 -42.39 64.40
CA ARG A 2 -32.29 -42.32 63.60
C ARG A 2 -32.34 -42.60 62.08
N LEU A 3 -31.79 -41.66 61.30
CA LEU A 3 -30.65 -41.81 60.35
C LEU A 3 -30.49 -40.48 59.57
N LEU A 4 -29.61 -39.58 60.05
CA LEU A 4 -28.26 -39.27 59.53
C LEU A 4 -28.26 -38.37 58.27
N PRO A 5 -27.72 -37.13 58.31
CA PRO A 5 -27.58 -36.28 57.13
C PRO A 5 -26.25 -36.59 56.41
N LEU A 6 -26.31 -36.89 55.12
CA LEU A 6 -25.13 -37.00 54.26
C LEU A 6 -24.84 -35.62 53.65
N LEU A 7 -23.76 -35.02 54.14
CA LEU A 7 -23.03 -33.91 53.52
C LEU A 7 -22.53 -34.36 52.15
N LEU A 8 -23.09 -33.81 51.08
CA LEU A 8 -22.48 -33.86 49.75
C LEU A 8 -21.75 -32.53 49.53
N ALA A 9 -20.43 -32.55 49.73
CA ALA A 9 -19.56 -31.44 49.38
C ALA A 9 -19.53 -31.32 47.84
N GLY A 10 -20.15 -30.27 47.31
CA GLY A 10 -20.08 -29.92 45.91
C GLY A 10 -18.68 -29.44 45.55
N LEU A 11 -17.92 -30.29 44.86
CA LEU A 11 -16.68 -29.90 44.20
C LEU A 11 -17.06 -29.10 42.94
N LEU A 12 -17.12 -27.77 43.03
CA LEU A 12 -17.15 -26.91 41.85
C LEU A 12 -15.76 -26.92 41.22
N ALA A 13 -15.57 -27.78 40.22
CA ALA A 13 -14.47 -27.64 39.28
C ALA A 13 -14.74 -26.39 38.42
N VAL A 14 -14.03 -25.30 38.70
CA VAL A 14 -13.93 -24.17 37.78
C VAL A 14 -13.11 -24.67 36.58
N VAL A 15 -13.81 -25.16 35.55
CA VAL A 15 -13.20 -25.32 34.23
C VAL A 15 -12.98 -23.91 33.71
N ALA A 16 -11.75 -23.43 33.81
CA ALA A 16 -11.32 -22.28 33.02
C ALA A 16 -11.48 -22.69 31.56
N ALA A 17 -12.56 -22.24 30.93
CA ALA A 17 -12.72 -22.33 29.49
C ALA A 17 -11.68 -21.39 28.89
N SER A 18 -10.47 -21.89 28.67
CA SER A 18 -9.54 -21.33 27.71
C SER A 18 -10.28 -21.32 26.38
N HIS A 19 -10.88 -20.18 26.03
CA HIS A 19 -11.23 -19.91 24.65
C HIS A 19 -9.90 -19.80 23.92
N PHE A 20 -9.40 -20.95 23.44
CA PHE A 20 -8.50 -20.94 22.30
C PHE A 20 -9.33 -20.38 21.16
N ALA A 21 -9.26 -19.07 20.94
CA ALA A 21 -9.57 -18.53 19.63
C ALA A 21 -8.63 -19.27 18.68
N ALA A 22 -9.19 -20.14 17.84
CA ALA A 22 -8.43 -20.69 16.73
C ALA A 22 -7.92 -19.50 15.92
N ASP A 23 -6.65 -19.53 15.51
CA ASP A 23 -6.14 -18.50 14.63
C ASP A 23 -7.06 -18.43 13.40
N PRO A 24 -7.56 -17.24 13.04
CA PRO A 24 -8.45 -17.08 11.91
C PRO A 24 -7.79 -17.64 10.64
N GLU A 25 -8.54 -18.48 9.93
CA GLU A 25 -8.10 -19.11 8.70
C GLU A 25 -7.81 -18.04 7.65
N ILE A 26 -6.68 -18.17 6.96
CA ILE A 26 -6.31 -17.28 5.87
C ILE A 26 -7.28 -17.54 4.72
N VAL A 27 -8.05 -16.51 4.34
CA VAL A 27 -9.08 -16.64 3.29
C VAL A 27 -8.56 -16.04 1.98
N THR A 28 -8.63 -16.85 0.92
CA THR A 28 -8.34 -16.48 -0.46
C THR A 28 -9.46 -17.03 -1.35
N ASP A 29 -9.82 -16.32 -2.42
CA ASP A 29 -10.88 -16.74 -3.33
C ASP A 29 -10.35 -17.74 -4.37
N THR A 30 -9.42 -17.29 -5.22
CA THR A 30 -8.91 -18.07 -6.36
C THR A 30 -7.45 -18.44 -6.23
N LEU A 31 -6.67 -17.65 -5.48
CA LEU A 31 -5.26 -17.86 -5.24
C LEU A 31 -5.07 -19.06 -4.28
N PRO A 32 -4.48 -20.20 -4.72
CA PRO A 32 -4.34 -21.38 -3.88
C PRO A 32 -3.16 -21.19 -2.91
N ALA A 33 -3.39 -20.45 -1.82
CA ALA A 33 -2.41 -20.18 -0.76
C ALA A 33 -2.17 -21.41 0.16
N THR A 34 -1.99 -22.59 -0.43
CA THR A 34 -1.85 -23.87 0.30
C THR A 34 -0.44 -24.10 0.83
N ARG A 35 0.56 -23.34 0.36
CA ARG A 35 1.97 -23.49 0.74
C ARG A 35 2.51 -22.21 1.36
N ILE A 36 2.08 -21.89 2.58
CA ILE A 36 2.60 -20.75 3.33
C ILE A 36 3.71 -21.23 4.28
N SER A 37 4.89 -20.65 4.12
CA SER A 37 6.06 -20.94 4.94
C SER A 37 6.42 -19.75 5.80
N TYR A 38 6.63 -19.99 7.09
CA TYR A 38 6.98 -18.95 8.06
C TYR A 38 8.46 -19.07 8.47
N PRO A 39 9.13 -17.94 8.70
CA PRO A 39 10.48 -17.94 9.23
C PRO A 39 10.47 -18.42 10.69
N SER A 40 11.57 -19.04 11.14
CA SER A 40 11.72 -19.43 12.56
C SER A 40 12.00 -18.24 13.48
N GLY A 41 12.50 -17.13 12.92
CA GLY A 41 12.73 -15.86 13.61
C GLY A 41 11.62 -14.85 13.32
N GLN A 42 11.89 -13.57 13.63
CA GLN A 42 10.95 -12.49 13.37
C GLN A 42 10.69 -12.34 11.86
N ALA A 43 9.42 -12.36 11.49
CA ALA A 43 8.97 -12.08 10.13
C ALA A 43 9.16 -10.59 9.80
N LYS A 44 9.64 -10.30 8.58
CA LYS A 44 10.02 -8.95 8.12
C LYS A 44 9.30 -8.49 6.85
N GLY A 45 8.63 -9.41 6.16
CA GLY A 45 7.90 -9.12 4.95
C GLY A 45 7.39 -10.40 4.29
N VAL A 46 6.62 -10.24 3.22
CA VAL A 46 5.98 -11.35 2.51
C VAL A 46 6.47 -11.45 1.07
N VAL A 47 6.70 -12.67 0.58
CA VAL A 47 7.06 -12.97 -0.79
C VAL A 47 6.02 -13.92 -1.37
N VAL A 48 5.47 -13.59 -2.54
CA VAL A 48 4.63 -14.50 -3.33
C VAL A 48 5.50 -15.09 -4.44
N LEU A 49 5.67 -16.41 -4.43
CA LEU A 49 6.55 -17.14 -5.33
C LEU A 49 5.73 -18.10 -6.21
N PHE A 50 5.77 -17.90 -7.52
CA PHE A 50 5.14 -18.76 -8.51
C PHE A 50 6.13 -19.82 -9.02
N SER A 51 5.73 -21.08 -9.01
CA SER A 51 6.51 -22.16 -9.62
C SER A 51 6.51 -22.12 -11.15
N GLY A 52 7.36 -22.94 -11.76
CA GLY A 52 7.37 -23.16 -13.20
C GLY A 52 6.20 -23.98 -13.73
N ARG A 53 6.20 -24.22 -15.06
CA ARG A 53 5.15 -24.96 -15.78
C ARG A 53 4.86 -26.36 -15.25
N GLU A 54 5.90 -27.04 -14.75
CA GLU A 54 5.79 -28.42 -14.27
C GLU A 54 5.30 -28.49 -12.80
N GLY A 55 4.96 -27.35 -12.19
CA GLY A 55 4.52 -27.28 -10.80
C GLY A 55 5.66 -26.99 -9.82
N TRP A 56 5.31 -26.95 -8.53
CA TRP A 56 6.26 -26.69 -7.44
C TRP A 56 7.31 -27.80 -7.32
N SER A 57 8.59 -27.43 -7.16
CA SER A 57 9.71 -28.38 -7.11
C SER A 57 10.63 -28.18 -5.89
N GLU A 58 11.62 -29.06 -5.74
CA GLU A 58 12.68 -28.91 -4.73
C GLU A 58 13.54 -27.64 -4.94
N GLY A 59 13.53 -27.07 -6.16
CA GLY A 59 14.17 -25.80 -6.46
C GLY A 59 13.55 -24.65 -5.68
N GLU A 60 12.23 -24.49 -5.79
CA GLU A 60 11.48 -23.50 -5.03
C GLU A 60 11.61 -23.74 -3.51
N ASP A 61 11.62 -25.00 -3.05
CA ASP A 61 11.85 -25.30 -1.62
C ASP A 61 13.17 -24.73 -1.08
N ARG A 62 14.26 -24.79 -1.88
CA ARG A 62 15.55 -24.19 -1.50
C ARG A 62 15.47 -22.66 -1.45
N VAL A 63 14.74 -22.05 -2.38
CA VAL A 63 14.47 -20.60 -2.39
C VAL A 63 13.72 -20.20 -1.12
N VAL A 64 12.65 -20.92 -0.77
CA VAL A 64 11.88 -20.69 0.47
C VAL A 64 12.75 -20.80 1.70
N GLN A 65 13.60 -21.83 1.79
CA GLN A 65 14.52 -21.97 2.93
C GLN A 65 15.54 -20.81 3.02
N SER A 66 15.96 -20.24 1.89
CA SER A 66 16.83 -19.06 1.88
C SER A 66 16.11 -17.82 2.39
N LEU A 67 14.89 -17.58 1.89
CA LEU A 67 14.07 -16.44 2.25
C LEU A 67 13.61 -16.49 3.72
N ASN A 68 13.20 -17.66 4.22
CA ASN A 68 12.82 -17.84 5.62
C ASN A 68 13.99 -17.55 6.58
N ARG A 69 15.24 -17.85 6.20
CA ARG A 69 16.42 -17.50 7.00
C ARG A 69 16.62 -16.00 7.14
N ASP A 70 16.18 -15.22 6.15
CA ASP A 70 16.24 -13.76 6.17
C ASP A 70 15.01 -13.11 6.82
N GLY A 71 13.99 -13.89 7.15
CA GLY A 71 12.77 -13.45 7.82
C GLY A 71 11.58 -13.24 6.88
N ALA A 72 11.60 -13.77 5.66
CA ALA A 72 10.43 -13.72 4.80
C ALA A 72 9.37 -14.72 5.24
N VAL A 73 8.10 -14.34 5.16
CA VAL A 73 6.98 -15.28 5.01
C VAL A 73 6.82 -15.52 3.51
N VAL A 74 6.83 -16.78 3.09
CA VAL A 74 6.73 -17.13 1.66
C VAL A 74 5.40 -17.81 1.37
N VAL A 75 4.65 -17.25 0.43
CA VAL A 75 3.47 -17.86 -0.17
C VAL A 75 3.91 -18.54 -1.46
N GLY A 76 3.99 -19.87 -1.43
CA GLY A 76 4.24 -20.68 -2.61
C GLY A 76 2.96 -20.93 -3.41
N ILE A 77 2.97 -20.58 -4.68
CA ILE A 77 1.86 -20.79 -5.61
C ILE A 77 2.29 -21.82 -6.67
N ASP A 78 1.58 -22.93 -6.71
CA ASP A 78 1.74 -23.95 -7.75
C ASP A 78 1.03 -23.49 -9.02
N LEU A 79 1.81 -23.20 -10.07
CA LEU A 79 1.30 -22.53 -11.26
C LEU A 79 0.24 -23.35 -12.02
N PRO A 80 0.40 -24.67 -12.26
CA PRO A 80 -0.66 -25.53 -12.79
C PRO A 80 -1.99 -25.41 -12.02
N ASP A 81 -1.95 -25.50 -10.69
CA ASP A 81 -3.16 -25.41 -9.85
C ASP A 81 -3.81 -24.02 -9.99
N TYR A 82 -2.99 -22.97 -9.98
CA TYR A 82 -3.51 -21.61 -10.08
C TYR A 82 -4.11 -21.31 -11.46
N TYR A 83 -3.48 -21.74 -12.55
CA TYR A 83 -4.06 -21.59 -13.89
C TYR A 83 -5.34 -22.39 -14.07
N ALA A 84 -5.46 -23.57 -13.44
CA ALA A 84 -6.73 -24.30 -13.42
C ALA A 84 -7.83 -23.49 -12.71
N ALA A 85 -7.55 -22.93 -11.55
CA ALA A 85 -8.49 -22.08 -10.81
C ALA A 85 -8.89 -20.81 -11.58
N LEU A 86 -7.92 -20.14 -12.23
CA LEU A 86 -8.17 -18.95 -13.04
C LEU A 86 -9.00 -19.24 -14.30
N ALA A 87 -8.87 -20.44 -14.88
CA ALA A 87 -9.65 -20.84 -16.05
C ALA A 87 -11.15 -21.04 -15.74
N GLU A 88 -11.50 -21.27 -14.46
CA GLU A 88 -12.89 -21.41 -14.01
C GLU A 88 -13.56 -20.07 -13.72
N GLN A 89 -12.78 -18.98 -13.63
CA GLN A 89 -13.31 -17.65 -13.31
C GLN A 89 -14.18 -17.08 -14.43
N GLN A 90 -15.29 -16.47 -14.03
CA GLN A 90 -16.24 -15.82 -14.92
C GLN A 90 -16.02 -14.31 -14.89
N GLY A 91 -15.88 -13.70 -16.07
CA GLY A 91 -15.71 -12.26 -16.20
C GLY A 91 -15.09 -11.87 -17.53
N ASP A 92 -15.12 -10.58 -17.85
CA ASP A 92 -14.52 -10.05 -19.08
C ASP A 92 -12.98 -10.07 -19.03
N CYS A 93 -12.41 -10.04 -17.82
CA CYS A 93 -10.98 -10.12 -17.58
C CYS A 93 -10.67 -10.60 -16.14
N LEU A 94 -9.43 -11.01 -15.89
CA LEU A 94 -8.91 -11.46 -14.58
C LEU A 94 -8.08 -10.36 -13.93
N TYR A 95 -8.33 -10.02 -12.66
CA TYR A 95 -7.52 -9.06 -11.89
C TYR A 95 -6.84 -9.75 -10.71
N LEU A 96 -5.55 -10.05 -10.86
CA LEU A 96 -4.83 -10.94 -9.93
C LEU A 96 -4.27 -10.22 -8.70
N VAL A 97 -4.16 -8.89 -8.76
CA VAL A 97 -3.43 -8.10 -7.76
C VAL A 97 -4.19 -7.98 -6.44
N SER A 98 -5.53 -7.88 -6.47
CA SER A 98 -6.34 -7.70 -5.25
C SER A 98 -6.14 -8.85 -4.26
N GLU A 99 -6.23 -10.10 -4.74
CA GLU A 99 -6.09 -11.27 -3.86
C GLU A 99 -4.68 -11.38 -3.27
N ILE A 100 -3.65 -11.01 -4.03
CA ILE A 100 -2.27 -10.95 -3.53
C ILE A 100 -2.16 -9.89 -2.43
N GLU A 101 -2.73 -8.70 -2.64
CA GLU A 101 -2.72 -7.61 -1.66
C GLU A 101 -3.45 -8.01 -0.38
N ASP A 102 -4.66 -8.57 -0.50
CA ASP A 102 -5.49 -8.98 0.63
C ASP A 102 -4.84 -10.10 1.44
N LEU A 103 -4.35 -11.15 0.77
CA LEU A 103 -3.63 -12.25 1.40
C LEU A 103 -2.39 -11.74 2.14
N THR A 104 -1.59 -10.90 1.49
CA THR A 104 -0.33 -10.46 2.08
C THR A 104 -0.57 -9.52 3.26
N ARG A 105 -1.60 -8.68 3.24
CA ARG A 105 -2.01 -7.88 4.41
C ARG A 105 -2.46 -8.78 5.58
N GLN A 106 -3.25 -9.81 5.32
CA GLN A 106 -3.63 -10.81 6.34
C GLN A 106 -2.38 -11.48 6.94
N LEU A 107 -1.42 -11.88 6.11
CA LEU A 107 -0.17 -12.48 6.56
C LEU A 107 0.70 -11.54 7.39
N HIS A 108 0.76 -10.25 7.05
CA HIS A 108 1.47 -9.27 7.88
C HIS A 108 0.87 -9.17 9.28
N ARG A 109 -0.47 -9.20 9.39
CA ARG A 109 -1.17 -9.19 10.69
C ARG A 109 -0.96 -10.50 11.45
N HIS A 110 -1.20 -11.63 10.80
CA HIS A 110 -1.09 -12.96 11.41
C HIS A 110 0.33 -13.28 11.86
N ALA A 111 1.35 -12.95 11.05
CA ALA A 111 2.76 -13.16 11.41
C ALA A 111 3.34 -12.04 12.30
N HIS A 112 2.52 -11.09 12.76
CA HIS A 112 2.92 -9.94 13.59
C HIS A 112 4.13 -9.18 13.02
N ILE A 113 4.12 -8.94 11.71
CA ILE A 113 5.18 -8.19 11.04
C ILE A 113 5.09 -6.72 11.48
N ALA A 114 6.17 -6.23 12.09
CA ALA A 114 6.19 -4.92 12.73
C ALA A 114 6.03 -3.77 11.74
N GLU A 115 6.58 -3.90 10.53
CA GLU A 115 6.48 -2.90 9.48
C GLU A 115 5.73 -3.47 8.29
N TYR A 116 4.80 -2.70 7.73
CA TYR A 116 4.19 -3.07 6.46
C TYR A 116 5.09 -2.64 5.30
N HIS A 117 5.42 -3.62 4.48
CA HIS A 117 5.98 -3.41 3.15
C HIS A 117 5.13 -4.20 2.15
N PRO A 118 4.78 -3.63 0.99
CA PRO A 118 4.12 -4.39 -0.05
C PRO A 118 4.92 -5.67 -0.39
N PRO A 119 4.25 -6.75 -0.84
CA PRO A 119 4.93 -8.02 -1.08
C PRO A 119 5.91 -7.92 -2.26
N LEU A 120 6.93 -8.78 -2.26
CA LEU A 120 7.63 -9.11 -3.51
C LEU A 120 6.85 -10.19 -4.26
N VAL A 121 6.76 -10.06 -5.57
CA VAL A 121 6.21 -11.08 -6.45
C VAL A 121 7.31 -11.65 -7.33
N ALA A 122 7.45 -12.97 -7.37
CA ALA A 122 8.52 -13.60 -8.11
C ALA A 122 8.09 -14.91 -8.76
N GLY A 123 8.85 -15.35 -9.75
CA GLY A 123 8.66 -16.68 -10.33
C GLY A 123 9.82 -17.12 -11.20
N ILE A 124 9.71 -18.37 -11.67
CA ILE A 124 10.64 -19.03 -12.59
C ILE A 124 9.89 -19.54 -13.82
N GLY A 125 10.48 -19.45 -15.01
CA GLY A 125 9.87 -19.97 -16.25
C GLY A 125 8.49 -19.34 -16.52
N ASP A 126 7.47 -20.17 -16.70
CA ASP A 126 6.09 -19.70 -16.89
C ASP A 126 5.53 -18.92 -15.68
N GLY A 127 6.02 -19.20 -14.47
CA GLY A 127 5.68 -18.44 -13.26
C GLY A 127 6.34 -17.06 -13.28
N ALA A 128 7.54 -16.95 -13.84
CA ALA A 128 8.19 -15.66 -14.09
C ALA A 128 7.42 -14.84 -15.14
N THR A 129 6.90 -15.49 -16.18
CA THR A 129 6.01 -14.86 -17.18
C THR A 129 4.77 -14.28 -16.50
N LEU A 130 4.12 -15.04 -15.61
CA LEU A 130 2.96 -14.56 -14.85
C LEU A 130 3.33 -13.39 -13.93
N ALA A 131 4.47 -13.46 -13.23
CA ALA A 131 4.96 -12.37 -12.38
C ALA A 131 5.12 -11.04 -13.15
N LEU A 132 5.63 -11.09 -14.40
CA LEU A 132 5.70 -9.93 -15.28
C LEU A 132 4.32 -9.44 -15.73
N ALA A 133 3.40 -10.35 -16.03
CA ALA A 133 2.03 -9.99 -16.41
C ALA A 133 1.24 -9.38 -15.24
N ILE A 134 1.48 -9.82 -14.00
CA ILE A 134 0.96 -9.20 -12.78
C ILE A 134 1.45 -7.76 -12.68
N ALA A 135 2.74 -7.50 -12.91
CA ALA A 135 3.30 -6.15 -12.92
C ALA A 135 2.60 -5.21 -13.93
N ALA A 136 2.03 -5.76 -15.02
CA ALA A 136 1.23 -4.98 -15.96
C ALA A 136 -0.13 -4.50 -15.40
N GLN A 137 -0.67 -5.20 -14.39
CA GLN A 137 -1.93 -4.86 -13.72
C GLN A 137 -1.72 -4.04 -12.44
N THR A 138 -0.51 -4.09 -11.88
CA THR A 138 -0.18 -3.56 -10.56
C THR A 138 -0.33 -2.04 -10.50
N PRO A 139 -1.19 -1.52 -9.61
CA PRO A 139 -1.16 -0.11 -9.24
C PRO A 139 0.14 0.23 -8.51
N ASN A 140 0.60 1.48 -8.65
CA ASN A 140 1.79 1.96 -7.93
C ASN A 140 1.67 1.68 -6.42
N SER A 141 2.79 1.29 -5.80
CA SER A 141 2.90 1.01 -4.36
C SER A 141 2.14 -0.22 -3.85
N THR A 142 1.55 -1.07 -4.71
CA THR A 142 0.85 -2.30 -4.28
C THR A 142 1.76 -3.53 -4.22
N ILE A 143 2.83 -3.57 -5.02
CA ILE A 143 3.87 -4.62 -4.99
C ILE A 143 5.21 -3.92 -4.83
N ALA A 144 6.10 -4.43 -3.99
CA ALA A 144 7.38 -3.78 -3.71
C ALA A 144 8.44 -4.05 -4.80
N GLY A 145 8.28 -5.13 -5.55
CA GLY A 145 9.19 -5.51 -6.62
C GLY A 145 8.79 -6.81 -7.30
N THR A 146 9.21 -6.97 -8.55
CA THR A 146 8.98 -8.16 -9.38
C THR A 146 10.32 -8.78 -9.75
N VAL A 147 10.52 -10.06 -9.45
CA VAL A 147 11.70 -10.83 -9.86
C VAL A 147 11.28 -11.98 -10.77
N ALA A 148 11.68 -11.91 -12.04
CA ALA A 148 11.32 -12.89 -13.05
C ALA A 148 12.58 -13.60 -13.57
N VAL A 149 12.71 -14.91 -13.30
CA VAL A 149 13.84 -15.71 -13.79
C VAL A 149 13.43 -16.60 -14.94
N ASP A 150 14.16 -16.49 -16.06
CA ASP A 150 13.87 -17.18 -17.32
C ASP A 150 12.40 -17.08 -17.78
N PRO A 151 11.79 -15.88 -17.79
CA PRO A 151 10.41 -15.75 -18.25
C PRO A 151 10.27 -16.19 -19.70
N GLY A 152 9.12 -16.76 -20.03
CA GLY A 152 8.62 -16.87 -21.40
C GLY A 152 7.98 -15.56 -21.85
N ALA A 153 7.02 -15.67 -22.79
CA ALA A 153 6.29 -14.50 -23.30
C ALA A 153 4.76 -14.63 -23.20
N VAL A 154 4.23 -15.85 -23.26
CA VAL A 154 2.79 -16.09 -23.42
C VAL A 154 2.18 -16.51 -22.09
N ILE A 155 1.09 -15.84 -21.69
CA ILE A 155 0.20 -16.29 -20.62
C ILE A 155 -0.88 -17.19 -21.22
N PRO A 156 -0.95 -18.48 -20.82
CA PRO A 156 -1.79 -19.48 -21.46
C PRO A 156 -3.23 -19.48 -20.94
N LEU A 157 -3.85 -18.31 -20.82
CA LEU A 157 -5.24 -18.14 -20.37
C LEU A 157 -6.11 -17.65 -21.53
N SER A 158 -7.33 -18.18 -21.63
CA SER A 158 -8.33 -17.71 -22.59
C SER A 158 -8.91 -16.36 -22.21
N THR A 159 -9.11 -16.14 -20.91
CA THR A 159 -9.57 -14.86 -20.35
C THR A 159 -8.38 -13.93 -20.18
N VAL A 160 -8.49 -12.69 -20.66
CA VAL A 160 -7.40 -11.72 -20.59
C VAL A 160 -7.25 -11.11 -19.20
N LEU A 161 -6.09 -10.54 -18.90
CA LEU A 161 -5.86 -9.79 -17.67
C LEU A 161 -6.48 -8.39 -17.75
N CYS A 162 -7.09 -7.93 -16.65
CA CYS A 162 -7.59 -6.57 -16.48
C CYS A 162 -6.41 -5.60 -16.37
N THR A 163 -5.98 -5.03 -17.50
CA THR A 163 -4.91 -4.03 -17.55
C THR A 163 -5.11 -3.11 -18.75
N PRO A 164 -4.71 -1.83 -18.71
CA PRO A 164 -4.64 -1.00 -19.91
C PRO A 164 -3.41 -1.30 -20.79
N ALA A 165 -2.49 -2.15 -20.33
CA ALA A 165 -1.29 -2.53 -21.08
C ALA A 165 -1.62 -3.18 -22.44
N PRO A 166 -0.71 -3.08 -23.43
CA PRO A 166 -0.84 -3.76 -24.72
C PRO A 166 -1.02 -5.27 -24.54
N LYS A 167 -1.95 -5.85 -25.31
CA LYS A 167 -2.24 -7.29 -25.33
C LYS A 167 -2.11 -7.78 -26.76
N THR A 168 -1.18 -8.69 -26.99
CA THR A 168 -0.96 -9.27 -28.32
C THR A 168 -1.40 -10.72 -28.30
N PRO A 169 -2.44 -11.11 -29.06
CA PRO A 169 -2.81 -12.51 -29.20
C PRO A 169 -1.65 -13.34 -29.73
N ALA A 170 -1.40 -14.49 -29.12
CA ALA A 170 -0.38 -15.45 -29.52
C ALA A 170 -0.95 -16.86 -29.57
N THR A 171 -0.23 -17.80 -30.18
CA THR A 171 -0.66 -19.20 -30.17
C THR A 171 -0.70 -19.71 -28.73
N GLY A 172 -1.88 -20.13 -28.28
CA GLY A 172 -2.07 -20.68 -26.93
C GLY A 172 -2.28 -19.64 -25.82
N GLY A 173 -2.36 -18.34 -26.12
CA GLY A 173 -2.58 -17.34 -25.08
C GLY A 173 -2.38 -15.89 -25.52
N THR A 174 -1.94 -15.05 -24.59
CA THR A 174 -1.71 -13.61 -24.81
C THR A 174 -0.34 -13.20 -24.30
N ILE A 175 0.37 -12.37 -25.07
CA ILE A 175 1.59 -11.68 -24.65
C ILE A 175 1.20 -10.30 -24.11
N TYR A 176 1.67 -9.94 -22.93
CA TYR A 176 1.35 -8.68 -22.26
C TYR A 176 2.54 -7.73 -22.30
N GLY A 177 2.29 -6.48 -22.69
CA GLY A 177 3.21 -5.37 -22.41
C GLY A 177 3.04 -4.86 -20.97
N LEU A 178 3.67 -3.73 -20.66
CA LEU A 178 3.41 -2.97 -19.43
C LEU A 178 2.59 -1.72 -19.72
N THR A 179 1.90 -1.22 -18.69
CA THR A 179 1.12 0.01 -18.76
C THR A 179 2.05 1.21 -19.00
N ALA A 180 1.69 2.10 -19.92
CA ALA A 180 2.52 3.26 -20.24
C ALA A 180 2.72 4.17 -19.01
N GLY A 181 3.97 4.56 -18.76
CA GLY A 181 4.35 5.43 -17.65
C GLY A 181 5.60 4.93 -16.93
N GLU A 182 5.78 5.37 -15.70
CA GLU A 182 6.78 4.78 -14.79
C GLU A 182 6.36 3.35 -14.42
N LEU A 183 7.34 2.49 -14.15
CA LEU A 183 7.06 1.15 -13.64
C LEU A 183 6.33 1.25 -12.29
N PRO A 184 5.30 0.42 -12.03
CA PRO A 184 4.58 0.47 -10.77
C PRO A 184 5.41 -0.03 -9.58
N ASN A 185 6.46 -0.80 -9.87
CA ASN A 185 7.46 -1.30 -8.95
C ASN A 185 8.76 -1.65 -9.71
N PRO A 186 9.92 -1.76 -9.02
CA PRO A 186 11.13 -2.29 -9.63
C PRO A 186 10.90 -3.67 -10.26
N VAL A 187 11.36 -3.87 -11.49
CA VAL A 187 11.26 -5.14 -12.23
C VAL A 187 12.65 -5.63 -12.58
N GLN A 188 13.02 -6.81 -12.07
CA GLN A 188 14.27 -7.48 -12.38
C GLN A 188 13.98 -8.76 -13.19
N ILE A 189 14.58 -8.85 -14.36
CA ILE A 189 14.53 -10.03 -15.23
C ILE A 189 15.92 -10.63 -15.31
N VAL A 190 16.03 -11.89 -14.89
CA VAL A 190 17.31 -12.60 -14.81
C VAL A 190 17.27 -13.78 -15.76
N PHE A 191 18.31 -13.92 -16.56
CA PHE A 191 18.45 -15.04 -17.48
C PHE A 191 19.55 -15.99 -17.03
N SER A 192 19.19 -17.25 -16.83
CA SER A 192 20.14 -18.34 -16.63
C SER A 192 20.73 -18.80 -17.96
N SER A 193 21.66 -19.75 -17.87
CA SER A 193 22.23 -20.42 -19.05
C SER A 193 21.20 -21.19 -19.90
N ALA A 194 20.04 -21.53 -19.33
CA ALA A 194 18.97 -22.27 -20.00
C ALA A 194 17.86 -21.37 -20.56
N ALA A 195 17.97 -20.05 -20.42
CA ALA A 195 16.96 -19.08 -20.82
C ALA A 195 16.51 -19.21 -22.29
N GLY A 196 15.21 -19.26 -22.52
CA GLY A 196 14.62 -19.35 -23.85
C GLY A 196 14.76 -18.07 -24.68
N ALA A 197 15.03 -18.22 -25.98
CA ALA A 197 15.20 -17.07 -26.89
C ALA A 197 13.93 -16.21 -27.05
N GLU A 198 12.74 -16.81 -26.98
CA GLU A 198 11.48 -16.09 -27.06
C GLU A 198 11.27 -15.16 -25.85
N GLY A 199 11.52 -15.68 -24.65
CA GLY A 199 11.47 -14.91 -23.40
C GLY A 199 12.43 -13.74 -23.38
N ARG A 200 13.68 -13.97 -23.81
CA ARG A 200 14.68 -12.90 -23.96
C ARG A 200 14.20 -11.79 -24.90
N ARG A 201 13.67 -12.14 -26.07
CA ARG A 201 13.13 -11.16 -27.01
C ARG A 201 11.98 -10.35 -26.39
N HIS A 202 11.07 -11.01 -25.67
CA HIS A 202 9.98 -10.32 -25.01
C HIS A 202 10.47 -9.34 -23.93
N ALA A 203 11.42 -9.76 -23.08
CA ALA A 203 12.03 -8.88 -22.09
C ALA A 203 12.76 -7.68 -22.71
N ASP A 204 13.44 -7.87 -23.86
CA ASP A 204 14.06 -6.77 -24.61
C ASP A 204 13.00 -5.77 -25.11
N GLU A 205 11.84 -6.23 -25.58
CA GLU A 205 10.72 -5.36 -25.98
C GLU A 205 10.14 -4.59 -24.79
N LEU A 206 10.00 -5.25 -23.63
CA LEU A 206 9.59 -4.59 -22.39
C LEU A 206 10.61 -3.53 -21.98
N LYS A 207 11.91 -3.83 -22.02
CA LYS A 207 12.99 -2.89 -21.69
C LYS A 207 13.05 -1.70 -22.65
N GLN A 208 12.74 -1.90 -23.93
CA GLN A 208 12.66 -0.82 -24.91
C GLN A 208 11.54 0.18 -24.60
N SER A 209 10.41 -0.31 -24.07
CA SER A 209 9.30 0.56 -23.65
C SER A 209 9.48 1.13 -22.24
N HIS A 210 10.19 0.42 -21.36
CA HIS A 210 10.41 0.77 -19.95
C HIS A 210 11.89 0.64 -19.60
N ALA A 211 12.63 1.74 -19.74
CA ALA A 211 14.08 1.76 -19.60
C ALA A 211 14.59 1.44 -18.18
N ASP A 212 13.72 1.40 -17.17
CA ASP A 212 14.11 1.10 -15.79
C ASP A 212 14.07 -0.41 -15.44
N ILE A 213 13.60 -1.28 -16.35
CA ILE A 213 13.64 -2.74 -16.13
C ILE A 213 15.09 -3.22 -16.03
N GLU A 214 15.48 -3.93 -14.98
CA GLU A 214 16.83 -4.48 -14.88
C GLU A 214 16.91 -5.83 -15.60
N LEU A 215 17.72 -5.91 -16.67
CA LEU A 215 18.03 -7.17 -17.36
C LEU A 215 19.44 -7.61 -16.97
N SER A 216 19.59 -8.87 -16.55
CA SER A 216 20.90 -9.43 -16.24
C SER A 216 21.01 -10.90 -16.62
N ASP A 217 22.20 -11.34 -17.02
CA ASP A 217 22.55 -12.75 -17.18
C ASP A 217 23.26 -13.26 -15.92
N MET A 218 22.97 -14.50 -15.54
CA MET A 218 23.66 -15.21 -14.47
C MET A 218 24.12 -16.59 -14.94
N ASP A 219 25.36 -16.93 -14.60
CA ASP A 219 25.89 -18.26 -14.81
C ASP A 219 25.18 -19.27 -13.89
N GLY A 220 24.88 -20.46 -14.42
CA GLY A 220 24.23 -21.55 -13.69
C GLY A 220 22.79 -21.82 -14.10
N ASP A 221 22.09 -22.55 -13.24
CA ASP A 221 20.68 -22.91 -13.42
C ASP A 221 19.73 -21.83 -12.91
N ALA A 222 18.48 -21.91 -13.38
CA ALA A 222 17.43 -20.95 -13.07
C ALA A 222 17.06 -20.93 -11.57
N ASP A 223 17.08 -22.08 -10.88
CA ASP A 223 16.83 -22.15 -9.43
C ASP A 223 17.84 -21.31 -8.65
N SER A 224 19.13 -21.44 -8.98
CA SER A 224 20.22 -20.71 -8.34
C SER A 224 20.15 -19.21 -8.63
N ALA A 225 19.75 -18.84 -9.84
CA ALA A 225 19.50 -17.44 -10.21
C ALA A 225 18.31 -16.86 -9.44
N LEU A 226 17.20 -17.59 -9.36
CA LEU A 226 16.01 -17.19 -8.60
C LEU A 226 16.34 -17.01 -7.11
N GLN A 227 17.03 -17.99 -6.50
CA GLN A 227 17.41 -17.92 -5.09
C GLN A 227 18.24 -16.67 -4.79
N GLN A 228 19.27 -16.40 -5.60
CA GLN A 228 20.18 -15.29 -5.38
C GLN A 228 19.48 -13.94 -5.55
N SER A 229 18.80 -13.75 -6.68
CA SER A 229 18.18 -12.48 -7.03
C SER A 229 17.02 -12.14 -6.11
N LEU A 230 16.16 -13.11 -5.79
CA LEU A 230 15.01 -12.89 -4.89
C LEU A 230 15.46 -12.67 -3.43
N THR A 231 16.48 -13.38 -2.97
CA THR A 231 17.05 -13.15 -1.63
C THR A 231 17.65 -11.74 -1.52
N LEU A 232 18.35 -11.28 -2.56
CA LEU A 232 18.90 -9.93 -2.61
C LEU A 232 17.78 -8.86 -2.63
N ALA A 233 16.76 -9.04 -3.47
CA ALA A 233 15.61 -8.16 -3.53
C ALA A 233 14.90 -8.04 -2.16
N PHE A 234 14.68 -9.17 -1.48
CA PHE A 234 14.05 -9.18 -0.15
C PHE A 234 14.89 -8.46 0.90
N ARG A 235 16.20 -8.68 0.92
CA ARG A 235 17.10 -7.95 1.83
C ARG A 235 17.05 -6.45 1.59
N ASN A 236 17.04 -6.01 0.33
CA ASN A 236 17.00 -4.59 0.00
C ASN A 236 15.69 -3.92 0.46
N LEU A 237 14.55 -4.62 0.30
CA LEU A 237 13.26 -4.14 0.78
C LEU A 237 13.28 -3.86 2.29
N ALA A 238 13.79 -4.81 3.07
CA ALA A 238 13.90 -4.71 4.53
C ALA A 238 14.84 -3.60 5.04
N HIS A 239 15.66 -2.98 4.18
CA HIS A 239 16.58 -1.91 4.54
C HIS A 239 16.21 -0.54 3.96
N SER A 240 15.03 -0.40 3.35
CA SER A 240 14.58 0.85 2.71
C SER A 240 14.04 1.88 3.72
N SER A 241 14.91 2.50 4.53
CA SER A 241 14.52 3.60 5.43
C SER A 241 14.74 4.98 4.81
N SER A 242 13.83 5.92 5.06
CA SER A 242 14.04 7.33 4.69
C SER A 242 15.00 7.99 5.70
N PRO A 243 15.61 9.15 5.38
CA PRO A 243 16.48 9.87 6.32
C PRO A 243 15.79 10.28 7.64
N LEU A 244 14.45 10.31 7.65
CA LEU A 244 13.67 10.58 8.85
C LEU A 244 13.26 9.31 9.60
N ASP A 245 13.57 8.13 9.07
CA ASP A 245 13.04 6.85 9.56
C ASP A 245 11.50 6.84 9.60
N LEU A 246 10.92 7.51 8.60
CA LEU A 246 9.48 7.64 8.38
C LEU A 246 9.16 7.22 6.95
N PRO A 247 7.99 6.61 6.69
CA PRO A 247 7.55 6.21 5.36
C PRO A 247 7.06 7.43 4.56
N VAL A 248 7.99 8.34 4.27
CA VAL A 248 7.74 9.58 3.54
C VAL A 248 8.39 9.56 2.16
N ILE A 249 7.68 10.12 1.18
CA ILE A 249 8.06 10.16 -0.23
C ILE A 249 8.22 11.63 -0.66
N PRO A 250 9.44 12.16 -0.71
CA PRO A 250 9.67 13.52 -1.19
C PRO A 250 9.54 13.59 -2.72
N LEU A 251 8.65 14.45 -3.20
CA LEU A 251 8.53 14.84 -4.60
C LEU A 251 9.22 16.18 -4.80
N GLU A 252 10.41 16.13 -5.39
CA GLU A 252 11.27 17.30 -5.60
C GLU A 252 10.68 18.25 -6.64
N ALA A 253 10.62 19.53 -6.31
CA ALA A 253 10.35 20.60 -7.26
C ALA A 253 11.23 21.79 -6.92
N LYS A 254 11.62 22.58 -7.93
CA LYS A 254 12.15 23.92 -7.66
C LYS A 254 10.98 24.80 -7.20
N PRO A 255 10.96 25.30 -5.96
CA PRO A 255 9.82 26.07 -5.47
C PRO A 255 9.58 27.30 -6.34
N SER A 256 8.38 27.41 -6.91
CA SER A 256 7.91 28.61 -7.62
C SER A 256 7.20 29.59 -6.68
N ARG A 257 6.90 29.14 -5.46
CA ARG A 257 6.26 29.87 -4.35
C ARG A 257 7.05 29.64 -3.07
N ASN A 258 6.87 30.48 -2.05
CA ASN A 258 7.41 30.28 -0.71
C ASN A 258 6.65 29.18 0.07
N LEU A 259 6.39 28.04 -0.55
CA LEU A 259 5.39 27.07 -0.11
C LEU A 259 5.82 25.63 -0.43
N MET A 260 5.59 24.70 0.49
CA MET A 260 5.62 23.26 0.26
C MET A 260 4.30 22.61 0.70
N ALA A 261 4.05 21.37 0.27
CA ALA A 261 2.94 20.57 0.76
C ALA A 261 3.41 19.33 1.52
N ILE A 262 2.65 18.94 2.55
CA ILE A 262 2.73 17.64 3.21
C ILE A 262 1.37 16.98 3.02
N VAL A 263 1.34 15.79 2.42
CA VAL A 263 0.12 15.08 2.07
C VAL A 263 0.07 13.76 2.82
N TYR A 264 -0.91 13.58 3.70
CA TYR A 264 -1.21 12.29 4.33
C TYR A 264 -2.22 11.53 3.46
N SER A 265 -1.83 10.32 3.05
CA SER A 265 -2.68 9.48 2.19
C SER A 265 -3.91 8.92 2.90
N GLY A 266 -4.78 8.26 2.13
CA GLY A 266 -5.77 7.33 2.69
C GLY A 266 -5.12 6.09 3.32
N ASP A 267 -5.95 5.23 3.92
CA ASP A 267 -5.60 3.95 4.54
C ASP A 267 -5.03 2.91 3.55
N GLY A 268 -5.24 3.14 2.26
CA GLY A 268 -4.61 2.39 1.17
C GLY A 268 -3.12 2.68 0.96
N GLY A 269 -2.56 3.70 1.62
CA GLY A 269 -1.17 4.14 1.46
C GLY A 269 -0.96 5.14 0.32
N TRP A 270 0.29 5.49 0.03
CA TRP A 270 0.65 6.53 -0.96
C TRP A 270 0.46 6.03 -2.41
N ARG A 271 -0.79 6.07 -2.92
CA ARG A 271 -1.19 5.56 -4.24
C ARG A 271 -2.26 6.42 -4.92
N ASP A 272 -2.53 6.14 -6.20
CA ASP A 272 -3.56 6.78 -7.05
C ASP A 272 -3.83 8.28 -6.78
N ILE A 273 -4.89 8.64 -6.03
CA ILE A 273 -5.26 10.03 -5.71
C ILE A 273 -4.14 10.79 -5.03
N ASP A 274 -3.46 10.18 -4.07
CA ASP A 274 -2.42 10.82 -3.26
C ASP A 274 -1.20 11.16 -4.13
N GLN A 275 -0.75 10.18 -4.93
CA GLN A 275 0.36 10.36 -5.88
C GLN A 275 0.03 11.37 -6.97
N LYS A 276 -1.16 11.28 -7.58
CA LYS A 276 -1.57 12.19 -8.65
C LYS A 276 -1.74 13.61 -8.12
N LEU A 277 -2.34 13.80 -6.95
CA LEU A 277 -2.45 15.09 -6.28
C LEU A 277 -1.06 15.67 -5.99
N GLY A 278 -0.15 14.88 -5.41
CA GLY A 278 1.24 15.25 -5.17
C GLY A 278 1.97 15.65 -6.45
N GLY A 279 1.83 14.87 -7.52
CA GLY A 279 2.41 15.16 -8.84
C GLY A 279 1.85 16.43 -9.49
N TYR A 280 0.57 16.73 -9.31
CA TYR A 280 -0.02 17.99 -9.80
C TYR A 280 0.48 19.21 -9.02
N LEU A 281 0.71 19.09 -7.72
CA LEU A 281 1.33 20.15 -6.92
C LEU A 281 2.80 20.34 -7.31
N GLN A 282 3.55 19.24 -7.45
CA GLN A 282 4.94 19.23 -7.90
C GLN A 282 5.09 19.91 -9.28
N GLY A 283 4.23 19.55 -10.24
CA GLY A 283 4.20 20.16 -11.58
C GLY A 283 3.87 21.65 -11.59
N GLN A 284 3.27 22.17 -10.52
CA GLN A 284 3.01 23.61 -10.33
C GLN A 284 4.15 24.32 -9.57
N GLY A 285 5.24 23.61 -9.25
CA GLY A 285 6.39 24.15 -8.53
C GLY A 285 6.20 24.19 -7.01
N ILE A 286 5.32 23.36 -6.45
CA ILE A 286 5.19 23.17 -5.00
C ILE A 286 5.81 21.82 -4.66
N PRO A 287 6.99 21.76 -4.00
CA PRO A 287 7.55 20.48 -3.58
C PRO A 287 6.65 19.82 -2.54
N VAL A 288 6.58 18.48 -2.56
CA VAL A 288 5.64 17.71 -1.75
C VAL A 288 6.38 16.68 -0.92
N VAL A 289 5.95 16.48 0.33
CA VAL A 289 6.25 15.26 1.10
C VAL A 289 4.97 14.45 1.21
N GLY A 290 4.91 13.31 0.52
CA GLY A 290 3.85 12.33 0.74
C GLY A 290 4.14 11.51 1.99
N VAL A 291 3.14 11.30 2.84
CA VAL A 291 3.20 10.40 4.00
C VAL A 291 2.30 9.21 3.68
N ASP A 292 2.91 8.01 3.61
CA ASP A 292 2.20 6.76 3.39
C ASP A 292 1.52 6.33 4.70
N ALA A 293 0.22 6.65 4.82
CA ALA A 293 -0.54 6.41 6.04
C ALA A 293 -0.68 4.91 6.36
N LEU A 294 -0.75 4.03 5.35
CA LEU A 294 -0.80 2.57 5.56
C LEU A 294 0.44 2.08 6.30
N ARG A 295 1.62 2.53 5.86
CA ARG A 295 2.89 2.13 6.48
C ARG A 295 3.10 2.84 7.82
N TYR A 296 2.77 4.12 7.91
CA TYR A 296 2.99 4.93 9.11
C TYR A 296 2.10 4.48 10.28
N PHE A 297 0.83 4.20 9.98
CA PHE A 297 -0.19 3.76 10.94
C PHE A 297 -0.46 2.25 10.85
N TRP A 298 0.48 1.47 10.32
CA TRP A 298 0.36 0.00 10.35
C TRP A 298 0.17 -0.50 11.79
N ASN A 299 0.94 0.08 12.72
CA ASN A 299 0.69 -0.02 14.14
C ASN A 299 0.09 1.29 14.65
N GLU A 300 -0.67 1.18 15.74
CA GLU A 300 -1.23 2.35 16.39
C GLU A 300 -0.16 3.40 16.73
N LYS A 301 -0.49 4.66 16.42
CA LYS A 301 0.22 5.86 16.85
C LYS A 301 -0.68 6.69 17.73
N THR A 302 -0.09 7.55 18.55
CA THR A 302 -0.83 8.61 19.23
C THR A 302 -0.84 9.91 18.41
N PRO A 303 -1.82 10.80 18.63
CA PRO A 303 -1.79 12.15 18.08
C PRO A 303 -0.51 12.91 18.44
N ASP A 304 0.00 12.76 19.66
CA ASP A 304 1.26 13.38 20.11
C ASP A 304 2.48 12.87 19.32
N GLU A 305 2.61 11.56 19.14
CA GLU A 305 3.68 10.97 18.32
C GLU A 305 3.59 11.46 16.88
N THR A 306 2.38 11.49 16.33
CA THR A 306 2.13 11.96 14.95
C THR A 306 2.48 13.42 14.79
N ALA A 307 2.15 14.27 15.76
CA ALA A 307 2.49 15.70 15.76
C ALA A 307 4.01 15.92 15.87
N ALA A 308 4.70 15.13 16.69
CA ALA A 308 6.15 15.18 16.81
C ALA A 308 6.85 14.81 15.49
N ASP A 309 6.38 13.76 14.80
CA ASP A 309 6.92 13.36 13.49
C ASP A 309 6.57 14.37 12.39
N LEU A 310 5.35 14.92 12.39
CA LEU A 310 4.99 16.01 11.48
C LEU A 310 5.89 17.24 11.68
N SER A 311 6.20 17.60 12.93
CA SER A 311 7.13 18.69 13.24
C SER A 311 8.52 18.42 12.67
N ARG A 312 9.01 17.18 12.74
CA ARG A 312 10.29 16.76 12.12
C ARG A 312 10.26 16.87 10.59
N ILE A 313 9.15 16.49 9.95
CA ILE A 313 8.95 16.63 8.50
C ILE A 313 8.97 18.11 8.11
N ILE A 314 8.18 18.95 8.78
CA ILE A 314 8.11 20.41 8.54
C ILE A 314 9.51 21.02 8.64
N ALA A 315 10.22 20.79 9.75
CA ALA A 315 11.54 21.37 9.98
C ALA A 315 12.57 20.94 8.92
N THR A 316 12.55 19.65 8.55
CA THR A 316 13.51 19.08 7.59
C THR A 316 13.31 19.64 6.19
N TYR A 317 12.07 19.63 5.71
CA TYR A 317 11.77 19.91 4.31
C TYR A 317 11.61 21.39 4.01
N ARG A 318 11.14 22.21 4.97
CA ARG A 318 11.23 23.68 4.86
C ARG A 318 12.67 24.13 4.71
N LYS A 319 13.58 23.57 5.50
CA LYS A 319 15.02 23.86 5.40
C LYS A 319 15.62 23.38 4.08
N ARG A 320 15.25 22.18 3.63
CA ARG A 320 15.73 21.59 2.36
C ARG A 320 15.34 22.45 1.16
N TRP A 321 14.08 22.86 1.09
CA TRP A 321 13.54 23.60 -0.06
C TRP A 321 13.57 25.12 0.11
N LYS A 322 13.95 25.62 1.29
CA LYS A 322 14.04 27.04 1.62
C LYS A 322 12.70 27.75 1.44
N VAL A 323 11.66 27.15 2.02
CA VAL A 323 10.30 27.70 2.04
C VAL A 323 9.80 27.90 3.46
N ASP A 324 8.95 28.90 3.66
CA ASP A 324 8.42 29.23 4.98
C ASP A 324 7.04 28.63 5.26
N HIS A 325 6.23 28.45 4.23
CA HIS A 325 4.84 28.05 4.37
C HIS A 325 4.62 26.58 4.04
N VAL A 326 3.64 25.98 4.72
CA VAL A 326 3.24 24.57 4.58
C VAL A 326 1.75 24.49 4.26
N LEU A 327 1.42 23.73 3.22
CA LEU A 327 0.08 23.17 3.01
C LEU A 327 0.03 21.80 3.65
N LEU A 328 -0.88 21.60 4.59
CA LEU A 328 -1.14 20.31 5.21
C LEU A 328 -2.40 19.74 4.57
N ILE A 329 -2.28 18.61 3.89
CA ILE A 329 -3.35 18.01 3.10
C ILE A 329 -3.57 16.58 3.60
N GLY A 330 -4.81 16.19 3.86
CA GLY A 330 -5.17 14.81 4.19
C GLY A 330 -6.28 14.30 3.31
N TYR A 331 -6.19 13.04 2.89
CA TYR A 331 -7.26 12.33 2.18
C TYR A 331 -7.79 11.17 3.02
N SER A 332 -9.12 11.08 3.16
CA SER A 332 -9.81 10.01 3.88
C SER A 332 -9.21 9.78 5.26
N PHE A 333 -8.57 8.64 5.51
CA PHE A 333 -7.83 8.38 6.75
C PHE A 333 -6.90 9.54 7.16
N GLY A 334 -6.11 10.05 6.20
CA GLY A 334 -5.25 11.21 6.42
C GLY A 334 -6.03 12.48 6.77
N ALA A 335 -7.23 12.66 6.23
CA ALA A 335 -8.09 13.79 6.59
C ALA A 335 -8.57 13.71 8.04
N ASN A 336 -8.86 12.50 8.52
CA ASN A 336 -9.40 12.26 9.85
C ASN A 336 -8.36 12.50 10.96
N ILE A 337 -7.10 12.15 10.73
CA ILE A 337 -6.05 12.26 11.76
C ILE A 337 -5.45 13.66 11.89
N LEU A 338 -5.52 14.47 10.83
CA LEU A 338 -4.81 15.75 10.79
C LEU A 338 -5.34 16.82 11.76
N PRO A 339 -6.65 16.93 12.03
CA PRO A 339 -7.16 17.91 12.99
C PRO A 339 -6.56 17.76 14.40
N ALA A 340 -6.64 16.57 15.00
CA ALA A 340 -6.01 16.25 16.28
C ALA A 340 -4.49 16.45 16.25
N THR A 341 -3.84 15.99 15.16
CA THR A 341 -2.39 16.14 14.97
C THR A 341 -1.97 17.61 14.94
N TYR A 342 -2.68 18.46 14.20
CA TYR A 342 -2.37 19.88 14.05
C TYR A 342 -2.45 20.63 15.38
N ARG A 343 -3.46 20.34 16.22
CA ARG A 343 -3.63 20.98 17.54
C ARG A 343 -2.39 20.79 18.43
N LEU A 344 -1.77 19.62 18.33
CA LEU A 344 -0.62 19.23 19.16
C LEU A 344 0.73 19.71 18.61
N LEU A 345 0.77 20.31 17.41
CA LEU A 345 2.01 20.90 16.88
C LEU A 345 2.53 22.04 17.77
N PRO A 346 3.86 22.22 17.86
CA PRO A 346 4.44 23.42 18.44
C PRO A 346 3.93 24.69 17.73
N GLU A 347 3.83 25.79 18.48
CA GLU A 347 3.32 27.07 17.94
C GLU A 347 4.07 27.52 16.67
N THR A 348 5.39 27.33 16.63
CA THR A 348 6.21 27.67 15.46
C THR A 348 5.83 26.90 14.20
N ASP A 349 5.38 25.65 14.37
CA ASP A 349 5.00 24.79 13.26
C ASP A 349 3.55 25.07 12.85
N ARG A 350 2.64 25.34 13.80
CA ARG A 350 1.27 25.81 13.48
C ARG A 350 1.26 27.15 12.72
N GLN A 351 2.20 28.04 13.02
CA GLN A 351 2.37 29.30 12.29
C GLN A 351 2.90 29.10 10.87
N ALA A 352 3.67 28.04 10.62
CA ALA A 352 4.15 27.71 9.29
C ALA A 352 3.06 27.11 8.40
N VAL A 353 2.06 26.44 9.01
CA VAL A 353 0.92 25.87 8.29
C VAL A 353 -0.04 26.99 7.87
N SER A 354 -0.09 27.24 6.56
CA SER A 354 -0.95 28.26 5.95
C SER A 354 -2.35 27.74 5.61
N LEU A 355 -2.48 26.44 5.35
CA LEU A 355 -3.75 25.80 5.00
C LEU A 355 -3.77 24.35 5.50
N LEU A 356 -4.89 23.95 6.08
CA LEU A 356 -5.29 22.58 6.37
C LEU A 356 -6.42 22.19 5.39
N SER A 357 -6.10 21.35 4.40
CA SER A 357 -7.07 20.89 3.39
C SER A 357 -7.42 19.41 3.62
N LEU A 358 -8.69 19.14 3.86
CA LEU A 358 -9.23 17.83 4.23
C LEU A 358 -10.12 17.32 3.10
N LEU A 359 -9.77 16.17 2.53
CA LEU A 359 -10.47 15.56 1.41
C LEU A 359 -11.20 14.30 1.90
N ALA A 360 -12.52 14.23 1.70
CA ALA A 360 -13.36 13.11 2.14
C ALA A 360 -13.22 12.80 3.65
N LEU A 361 -13.37 13.85 4.47
CA LEU A 361 -13.33 13.77 5.94
C LEU A 361 -14.51 12.95 6.47
N SER A 362 -14.29 12.09 7.46
CA SER A 362 -15.35 11.39 8.21
C SER A 362 -15.36 11.78 9.69
N HIS A 363 -16.34 11.27 10.43
CA HIS A 363 -16.53 11.53 11.87
C HIS A 363 -15.67 10.64 12.80
N GLN A 364 -14.69 9.91 12.26
CA GLN A 364 -13.90 8.94 13.03
C GLN A 364 -12.41 9.13 12.81
N ALA A 365 -11.71 9.54 13.88
CA ALA A 365 -10.26 9.56 13.94
C ALA A 365 -9.73 8.26 14.55
N ASP A 366 -9.01 7.50 13.73
CA ASP A 366 -8.23 6.35 14.15
C ASP A 366 -6.80 6.51 13.70
N PHE A 367 -5.86 6.22 14.59
CA PHE A 367 -4.43 6.34 14.35
C PHE A 367 -3.79 4.96 14.14
N GLN A 368 -4.57 4.04 13.58
CA GLN A 368 -4.16 2.72 13.13
C GLN A 368 -4.98 2.34 11.90
N VAL A 369 -4.35 1.82 10.86
CA VAL A 369 -5.07 1.29 9.69
C VAL A 369 -5.57 -0.11 9.98
N ASP A 370 -6.89 -0.27 9.98
CA ASP A 370 -7.51 -1.59 10.02
C ASP A 370 -7.53 -2.20 8.62
N VAL A 371 -6.99 -3.41 8.49
CA VAL A 371 -7.18 -4.20 7.27
C VAL A 371 -8.59 -4.77 7.38
N THR A 372 -9.52 -4.15 6.67
CA THR A 372 -10.95 -4.46 6.60
C THR A 372 -11.27 -5.93 6.83
N GLY A 373 -12.17 -6.23 7.76
CA GLY A 373 -12.87 -7.51 7.85
C GLY A 373 -12.25 -8.60 8.75
N TRP A 374 -11.04 -8.43 9.29
CA TRP A 374 -10.44 -9.48 10.12
C TRP A 374 -11.08 -9.64 11.52
N LEU A 375 -11.77 -8.62 12.01
CA LEU A 375 -12.19 -8.58 13.42
C LEU A 375 -13.61 -8.07 13.67
N GLY A 376 -14.38 -7.66 12.65
CA GLY A 376 -15.75 -7.17 12.87
C GLY A 376 -15.87 -5.97 13.81
N PHE A 377 -14.75 -5.36 14.20
CA PHE A 377 -14.67 -4.09 14.89
C PHE A 377 -14.32 -3.06 13.81
N ALA A 378 -15.31 -2.28 13.37
CA ALA A 378 -14.97 -0.91 13.01
C ALA A 378 -14.38 -0.29 14.28
N SER A 379 -13.22 0.34 14.19
CA SER A 379 -12.75 1.18 15.28
C SER A 379 -13.81 2.25 15.52
N ASP A 380 -14.25 2.42 16.78
CA ASP A 380 -15.29 3.39 17.15
C ASP A 380 -14.79 4.86 17.03
N GLY A 381 -13.71 5.12 16.29
CA GLY A 381 -12.98 6.39 16.32
C GLY A 381 -12.37 6.59 17.69
N LYS A 382 -11.31 5.83 18.04
CA LYS A 382 -10.73 5.89 19.40
C LYS A 382 -10.32 7.30 19.83
N TYR A 383 -10.00 8.14 18.85
CA TYR A 383 -9.56 9.52 19.06
C TYR A 383 -10.66 10.57 18.82
N GLY A 384 -11.92 10.13 18.71
CA GLY A 384 -13.10 10.99 18.65
C GLY A 384 -13.43 11.50 17.25
N ASP A 385 -14.27 12.53 17.21
CA ASP A 385 -14.73 13.18 15.99
C ASP A 385 -13.76 14.31 15.58
N PRO A 386 -13.13 14.25 14.38
CA PRO A 386 -12.25 15.31 13.89
C PRO A 386 -12.89 16.71 13.84
N ILE A 387 -14.22 16.79 13.78
CA ILE A 387 -14.95 18.07 13.81
C ILE A 387 -14.74 18.80 15.14
N ASP A 388 -14.64 18.08 16.26
CA ASP A 388 -14.39 18.68 17.58
C ASP A 388 -13.01 19.35 17.62
N ASP A 389 -11.99 18.70 17.05
CA ASP A 389 -10.65 19.27 16.91
C ASP A 389 -10.65 20.51 16.01
N LEU A 390 -11.38 20.46 14.89
CA LEU A 390 -11.43 21.57 13.93
C LEU A 390 -12.01 22.85 14.52
N ARG A 391 -12.92 22.76 15.50
CA ARG A 391 -13.48 23.94 16.18
C ARG A 391 -12.45 24.73 16.98
N GLU A 392 -11.30 24.14 17.28
CA GLU A 392 -10.18 24.81 17.96
C GLU A 392 -9.12 25.37 17.01
N ILE A 393 -9.28 25.19 15.70
CA ILE A 393 -8.37 25.69 14.66
C ILE A 393 -8.92 27.00 14.09
N GLU A 394 -8.03 27.91 13.67
CA GLU A 394 -8.46 29.15 13.04
C GLU A 394 -9.19 28.85 11.72
N GLY A 395 -10.51 29.10 11.68
CA GLY A 395 -11.36 28.65 10.59
C GLY A 395 -10.89 29.07 9.20
N PHE A 396 -10.25 30.23 9.04
CA PHE A 396 -9.72 30.67 7.74
C PHE A 396 -8.62 29.74 7.18
N LYS A 397 -7.93 28.95 8.01
CA LYS A 397 -6.97 27.93 7.57
C LYS A 397 -7.64 26.64 7.08
N ILE A 398 -8.93 26.43 7.35
CA ILE A 398 -9.60 25.16 7.10
C ILE A 398 -10.25 25.16 5.71
N GLN A 399 -9.96 24.13 4.92
CA GLN A 399 -10.66 23.78 3.69
C GLN A 399 -11.10 22.32 3.78
N CYS A 400 -12.37 22.03 3.54
CA CYS A 400 -12.91 20.67 3.47
C CYS A 400 -13.55 20.43 2.10
N ILE A 401 -13.15 19.38 1.40
CA ILE A 401 -13.67 19.02 0.08
C ILE A 401 -14.24 17.61 0.14
N HIS A 402 -15.47 17.42 -0.32
CA HIS A 402 -16.16 16.12 -0.31
C HIS A 402 -16.83 15.83 -1.66
N GLY A 403 -17.02 14.53 -1.95
CA GLY A 403 -17.89 14.08 -3.04
C GLY A 403 -19.36 14.37 -2.75
N ASP A 404 -20.14 14.69 -3.79
CA ASP A 404 -21.58 14.92 -3.69
C ASP A 404 -22.39 13.62 -3.62
N ALA A 405 -21.74 12.48 -3.88
CA ALA A 405 -22.28 11.13 -3.68
C ALA A 405 -21.70 10.42 -2.43
N GLU A 406 -21.00 11.14 -1.55
CA GLU A 406 -20.63 10.65 -0.22
C GLU A 406 -21.76 10.91 0.79
N ASP A 407 -22.31 9.86 1.38
CA ASP A 407 -23.38 9.98 2.38
C ASP A 407 -22.83 10.20 3.81
N ASP A 408 -21.60 9.74 4.09
CA ASP A 408 -21.00 9.73 5.44
C ASP A 408 -19.88 10.77 5.63
N SER A 409 -19.84 11.80 4.78
CA SER A 409 -18.84 12.87 4.88
C SER A 409 -19.15 13.83 6.05
N ALA A 410 -18.13 14.15 6.85
CA ALA A 410 -18.19 15.14 7.92
C ALA A 410 -17.93 16.58 7.42
N CYS A 411 -17.49 16.77 6.16
CA CYS A 411 -17.23 18.10 5.61
C CYS A 411 -18.42 19.08 5.68
N PRO A 412 -19.70 18.66 5.52
CA PRO A 412 -20.84 19.56 5.69
C PRO A 412 -20.90 20.25 7.06
N ASP A 413 -20.49 19.56 8.13
CA ASP A 413 -20.53 20.08 9.51
C ASP A 413 -19.43 21.12 9.77
N VAL A 414 -18.36 21.12 8.97
CA VAL A 414 -17.30 22.13 9.00
C VAL A 414 -17.85 23.53 8.65
N ARG A 415 -19.01 23.63 7.99
CA ARG A 415 -19.64 24.93 7.65
C ARG A 415 -19.99 25.78 8.88
N ASP A 416 -20.15 25.15 10.04
CA ASP A 416 -20.44 25.85 11.30
C ASP A 416 -19.19 26.57 11.87
N ILE A 417 -18.00 26.30 11.33
CA ILE A 417 -16.75 26.93 11.75
C ILE A 417 -16.54 28.22 10.94
N ALA A 418 -16.60 29.36 11.64
CA ALA A 418 -16.49 30.68 11.02
C ALA A 418 -15.18 30.85 10.23
N GLY A 419 -15.30 31.12 8.93
CA GLY A 419 -14.16 31.35 8.03
C GLY A 419 -13.65 30.11 7.29
N ALA A 420 -14.13 28.92 7.64
CA ALA A 420 -13.80 27.67 6.95
C ALA A 420 -14.40 27.63 5.54
N GLN A 421 -13.75 26.93 4.62
CA GLN A 421 -14.22 26.71 3.26
C GLN A 421 -14.68 25.27 3.09
N VAL A 422 -15.93 25.06 2.68
CA VAL A 422 -16.47 23.74 2.35
C VAL A 422 -16.87 23.67 0.89
N LEU A 423 -16.37 22.68 0.15
CA LEU A 423 -16.59 22.52 -1.29
C LEU A 423 -17.10 21.11 -1.60
N ALA A 424 -18.15 21.01 -2.41
CA ALA A 424 -18.62 19.75 -2.95
C ALA A 424 -18.07 19.54 -4.37
N ARG A 425 -17.74 18.30 -4.72
CA ARG A 425 -17.30 17.87 -6.06
C ARG A 425 -18.17 16.74 -6.55
N LYS A 426 -18.23 16.56 -7.87
CA LYS A 426 -18.90 15.41 -8.47
C LYS A 426 -18.17 14.12 -8.08
N GLY A 427 -18.95 13.09 -7.76
CA GLY A 427 -18.46 11.76 -7.47
C GLY A 427 -18.60 11.38 -6.01
N GLY A 428 -18.17 10.16 -5.69
CA GLY A 428 -18.09 9.66 -4.31
C GLY A 428 -16.74 9.94 -3.68
N HIS A 429 -16.33 9.04 -2.78
CA HIS A 429 -15.10 9.09 -1.98
C HIS A 429 -13.81 9.36 -2.77
N HIS A 430 -13.77 8.93 -4.04
CA HIS A 430 -12.64 9.12 -4.96
C HIS A 430 -12.84 10.26 -5.98
N PHE A 431 -13.83 11.14 -5.81
CA PHE A 431 -14.03 12.36 -6.62
C PHE A 431 -14.06 12.13 -8.15
N ASP A 432 -14.57 10.98 -8.60
CA ASP A 432 -14.57 10.52 -10.00
C ASP A 432 -13.21 10.60 -10.72
N GLY A 433 -12.10 10.60 -9.97
CA GLY A 433 -10.76 10.71 -10.52
C GLY A 433 -10.32 12.11 -10.96
N ASP A 434 -11.10 13.17 -10.71
CA ASP A 434 -10.75 14.56 -11.09
C ASP A 434 -9.80 15.23 -10.07
N TYR A 435 -8.67 14.57 -9.80
CA TYR A 435 -7.69 15.02 -8.80
C TYR A 435 -6.98 16.32 -9.23
N ARG A 436 -7.01 16.65 -10.52
CA ARG A 436 -6.49 17.92 -11.05
C ARG A 436 -7.36 19.10 -10.59
N ALA A 437 -8.68 18.93 -10.54
CA ALA A 437 -9.56 19.95 -9.97
C ALA A 437 -9.31 20.12 -8.47
N LEU A 438 -9.11 19.03 -7.71
CA LEU A 438 -8.75 19.12 -6.29
C LEU A 438 -7.46 19.93 -6.09
N SER A 439 -6.39 19.60 -6.81
CA SER A 439 -5.13 20.35 -6.78
C SER A 439 -5.33 21.84 -7.03
N ARG A 440 -6.15 22.20 -8.03
CA ARG A 440 -6.45 23.61 -8.35
C ARG A 440 -7.14 24.32 -7.20
N LEU A 441 -8.18 23.73 -6.61
CA LEU A 441 -8.95 24.33 -5.51
C LEU A 441 -8.08 24.57 -4.26
N ILE A 442 -7.16 23.63 -3.98
CA ILE A 442 -6.22 23.75 -2.86
C ILE A 442 -5.23 24.90 -3.10
N VAL A 443 -4.62 24.94 -4.29
CA VAL A 443 -3.64 25.98 -4.65
C VAL A 443 -4.29 27.36 -4.70
N GLU A 444 -5.50 27.49 -5.26
CA GLU A 444 -6.23 28.76 -5.29
C GLU A 444 -6.50 29.30 -3.88
N ARG A 445 -6.90 28.42 -2.94
CA ARG A 445 -7.11 28.82 -1.55
C ARG A 445 -5.81 29.21 -0.87
N ALA A 446 -4.75 28.43 -1.07
CA ALA A 446 -3.43 28.72 -0.53
C ALA A 446 -2.90 30.09 -1.01
N ASP A 447 -2.94 30.35 -2.31
CA ASP A 447 -2.46 31.61 -2.91
C ASP A 447 -3.25 32.82 -2.37
N ALA A 448 -4.57 32.67 -2.16
CA ALA A 448 -5.40 33.72 -1.57
C ALA A 448 -5.02 34.04 -0.10
N LEU A 449 -4.69 33.01 0.69
CA LEU A 449 -4.26 33.18 2.09
C LEU A 449 -2.87 33.81 2.18
N LEU A 450 -1.93 33.38 1.33
CA LEU A 450 -0.57 33.93 1.29
C LEU A 450 -0.51 35.36 0.78
N ALA A 451 -1.49 35.82 -0.02
CA ALA A 451 -1.58 37.21 -0.47
C ALA A 451 -2.19 38.15 0.57
N SER A 452 -2.82 37.61 1.62
CA SER A 452 -3.53 38.38 2.66
C SER A 452 -2.67 38.72 3.88
N HIS A 453 -1.42 38.22 3.90
CA HIS A 453 -0.41 38.40 4.95
C HIS A 453 0.90 38.90 4.33
#